data_AF-A0A0N7LAI6-F1
#
_entry.id   AF-A0A0N7LAI6-F1
#
_cell.length_a   1.000
_cell.length_b   1.000
_cell.length_c   1.000
_cell.angle_alpha   90.00
_cell.angle_beta   90.00
_cell.angle_gamma   90.00
#
_symmetry.space_group_name_H-M   'P 1'
#
loop_
_entity.id
_entity.type
_entity.pdbx_description
1 polymer ?
#
loop_
_entity_poly.entity_id
_entity_poly.type
_entity_poly.pdbx_seq_one_letter_code
_entity_poly.pdbx_strand_id
1 'polypeptide(L)'
;MPSCSVHVRWRPSSDGPCLSHRSAKDEASGSRYNLNVSGTLANGRQLEWTSPSACFSSIFHPSHTNLHVFQQLIEPALEKLLSVGGSALCFAYGHTGSGKTHTIIGYGKEAGLSRLAAQRILSELQAFNARAGLLQDTRLGLAVRLVELRKSTVLDLMNHRTECHVRQGADGRMHVRGATEMLEDGKVRVRPTVARACWDMRQLDRALEDALSLRSVGTSPVHNQSSRTHAVLEFEIVHRHLIAARELVIQRESELVPVGKRATDVYIEEQMRGMIIDEDGKGYKPNPAYTIDQERIDVAEAAKAECEDRLDAAKRAAEELLANAKMRAQSVGAPVAGTRLVFVDLAGAEYSTGSVAAAPQTSLERQEGRQINTDLLALKEVIRARASRQSRIPYRNSPLTMVLKEHFEHELAPQDTSFMILNVAEASAQLTATVNTLQFGSLVGLVAG
;
A
#
# COMPACT_ATOMS: atom_id res chain seq x y z
N MET A 1 18.08 5.50 8.57
CA MET A 1 16.75 4.96 8.21
C MET A 1 16.98 3.96 7.09
N PRO A 2 16.17 2.90 6.93
CA PRO A 2 16.31 2.07 5.75
C PRO A 2 16.09 2.98 4.54
N SER A 3 17.17 3.16 3.78
CA SER A 3 17.22 4.01 2.63
C SER A 3 16.32 3.40 1.56
N CYS A 4 15.34 4.16 1.06
CA CYS A 4 14.63 3.73 -0.14
C CYS A 4 15.65 3.66 -1.28
N SER A 5 16.07 2.44 -1.61
CA SER A 5 17.03 2.19 -2.68
C SER A 5 16.36 2.44 -4.03
N VAL A 6 17.05 3.17 -4.92
CA VAL A 6 16.48 3.59 -6.20
C VAL A 6 17.19 2.86 -7.33
N HIS A 7 16.43 2.16 -8.15
CA HIS A 7 16.91 1.33 -9.25
C HIS A 7 16.32 1.83 -10.55
N VAL A 8 17.09 1.84 -11.63
CA VAL A 8 16.61 2.22 -12.96
C VAL A 8 16.40 0.97 -13.79
N ARG A 9 15.29 0.86 -14.51
CA ARG A 9 15.04 -0.23 -15.45
C ARG A 9 14.67 0.31 -16.82
N TRP A 10 15.53 0.05 -17.78
CA TRP A 10 15.30 0.36 -19.18
C TRP A 10 14.40 -0.71 -19.81
N ARG A 11 13.31 -0.28 -20.42
CA ARG A 11 12.44 -1.12 -21.24
C ARG A 11 13.10 -1.33 -22.62
N PRO A 12 13.00 -2.53 -23.22
CA PRO A 12 13.29 -2.75 -24.64
C PRO A 12 12.65 -1.71 -25.54
N SER A 13 13.45 -1.12 -26.42
CA SER A 13 12.97 -0.23 -27.46
C SER A 13 12.09 -0.99 -28.45
N SER A 14 11.03 -0.34 -28.91
CA SER A 14 10.35 -0.69 -30.15
C SER A 14 11.07 -0.02 -31.32
N ASP A 15 10.96 -0.56 -32.54
CA ASP A 15 11.60 -0.03 -33.74
C ASP A 15 11.59 1.51 -33.80
N GLY A 16 12.77 2.13 -33.95
CA GLY A 16 12.92 3.58 -34.01
C GLY A 16 14.23 4.10 -33.40
N PRO A 17 14.44 5.42 -33.43
CA PRO A 17 15.62 6.06 -32.85
C PRO A 17 15.62 5.94 -31.32
N CYS A 18 16.76 5.54 -30.77
CA CYS A 18 16.97 5.40 -29.34
C CYS A 18 17.75 6.58 -28.73
N LEU A 19 17.56 6.78 -27.43
CA LEU A 19 18.33 7.66 -26.58
C LEU A 19 19.75 7.13 -26.39
N SER A 20 20.71 8.04 -26.23
CA SER A 20 22.03 7.72 -25.73
C SER A 20 22.01 7.79 -24.21
N HIS A 21 22.43 6.73 -23.52
CA HIS A 21 22.59 6.76 -22.07
C HIS A 21 23.88 6.06 -21.65
N ARG A 22 24.50 6.58 -20.57
CA ARG A 22 25.73 6.05 -19.98
C ARG A 22 25.62 6.07 -18.47
N SER A 23 25.94 4.95 -17.84
CA SER A 23 26.03 4.85 -16.39
C SER A 23 27.46 4.60 -15.93
N ALA A 24 27.90 5.31 -14.89
CA ALA A 24 29.20 5.11 -14.28
C ALA A 24 29.01 4.74 -12.81
N LYS A 25 29.65 3.65 -12.38
CA LYS A 25 29.64 3.22 -10.98
C LYS A 25 30.67 4.03 -10.20
N ASP A 26 30.26 4.58 -9.08
CA ASP A 26 31.12 5.29 -8.16
C ASP A 26 31.45 4.37 -6.97
N GLU A 27 32.70 3.93 -6.92
CA GLU A 27 33.20 3.05 -5.87
C GLU A 27 33.33 3.76 -4.52
N ALA A 28 33.50 5.09 -4.51
CA ALA A 28 33.62 5.88 -3.29
C ALA A 28 32.29 6.11 -2.58
N SER A 29 31.15 6.10 -3.29
CA SER A 29 29.81 6.30 -2.74
C SER A 29 29.05 5.00 -2.45
N GLY A 30 29.78 3.92 -2.11
CA GLY A 30 29.16 2.64 -1.77
C GLY A 30 28.57 1.91 -2.96
N SER A 31 29.24 1.97 -4.12
CA SER A 31 28.86 1.26 -5.35
C SER A 31 27.58 1.75 -6.04
N ARG A 32 27.19 3.02 -5.85
CA ARG A 32 26.05 3.64 -6.55
C ARG A 32 26.43 4.11 -7.95
N TYR A 33 25.43 4.42 -8.77
CA TYR A 33 25.58 4.79 -10.18
C TYR A 33 25.19 6.25 -10.43
N ASN A 34 26.03 6.92 -11.22
CA ASN A 34 25.67 8.11 -11.97
C ASN A 34 25.04 7.71 -13.30
N LEU A 35 24.14 8.52 -13.82
CA LEU A 35 23.49 8.30 -15.11
C LEU A 35 23.45 9.59 -15.93
N ASN A 36 23.94 9.51 -17.16
CA ASN A 36 23.81 10.55 -18.19
C ASN A 36 22.88 10.02 -19.30
N VAL A 37 21.94 10.86 -19.73
CA VAL A 37 21.00 10.57 -20.82
C VAL A 37 20.95 11.76 -21.76
N SER A 38 21.07 11.49 -23.06
CA SER A 38 21.00 12.50 -24.11
C SER A 38 20.19 12.03 -25.32
N GLY A 39 19.60 12.98 -26.02
CA GLY A 39 18.88 12.72 -27.25
C GLY A 39 18.28 13.98 -27.87
N THR A 40 17.62 13.82 -29.01
CA THR A 40 17.03 14.93 -29.76
C THR A 40 15.52 14.95 -29.58
N LEU A 41 14.98 16.10 -29.19
CA LEU A 41 13.54 16.33 -29.07
C LEU A 41 12.89 16.47 -30.46
N ALA A 42 11.56 16.32 -30.52
CA ALA A 42 10.80 16.44 -31.77
C ALA A 42 10.96 17.80 -32.48
N ASN A 43 11.31 18.86 -31.74
CA ASN A 43 11.59 20.19 -32.29
C ASN A 43 13.04 20.38 -32.73
N GLY A 44 13.84 19.31 -32.81
CA GLY A 44 15.26 19.34 -33.20
C GLY A 44 16.23 19.77 -32.10
N ARG A 45 15.74 20.20 -30.92
CA ARG A 45 16.60 20.62 -29.81
C ARG A 45 17.23 19.41 -29.13
N GLN A 46 18.54 19.46 -28.88
CA GLN A 46 19.22 18.48 -28.04
C GLN A 46 18.83 18.67 -26.56
N LEU A 47 18.53 17.58 -25.88
CA LEU A 47 18.39 17.55 -24.43
C LEU A 47 19.40 16.56 -23.88
N GLU A 48 20.18 17.02 -22.91
CA GLU A 48 21.11 16.21 -22.13
C GLU A 48 20.82 16.43 -20.65
N TRP A 49 20.84 15.34 -19.88
CA TRP A 49 20.69 15.37 -18.44
C TRP A 49 21.67 14.39 -17.79
N THR A 50 22.34 14.86 -16.74
CA THR A 50 23.23 14.04 -15.90
C THR A 50 22.72 14.09 -14.48
N SER A 51 22.72 12.95 -13.80
CA SER A 51 22.42 12.89 -12.37
C SER A 51 23.40 13.77 -11.59
N PRO A 52 22.92 14.53 -10.58
CA PRO A 52 23.77 15.44 -9.82
C PRO A 52 24.86 14.73 -8.99
N SER A 53 24.63 13.47 -8.63
CA SER A 53 25.62 12.58 -7.99
C SER A 53 25.19 11.11 -8.14
N ALA A 54 26.02 10.19 -7.62
CA ALA A 54 25.76 8.76 -7.63
C ALA A 54 24.61 8.41 -6.67
N CYS A 55 23.39 8.37 -7.21
CA CYS A 55 22.14 8.26 -6.44
C CYS A 55 21.32 7.01 -6.77
N PHE A 56 21.74 6.22 -7.78
CA PHE A 56 21.05 4.99 -8.16
C PHE A 56 21.80 3.76 -7.63
N SER A 57 21.09 2.83 -7.00
CA SER A 57 21.65 1.59 -6.46
C SER A 57 21.95 0.56 -7.55
N SER A 58 21.15 0.51 -8.62
CA SER A 58 21.39 -0.39 -9.76
C SER A 58 20.77 0.14 -11.05
N ILE A 59 21.33 -0.26 -12.19
CA ILE A 59 20.82 0.02 -13.53
C ILE A 59 20.55 -1.31 -14.24
N PHE A 60 19.30 -1.58 -14.60
CA PHE A 60 18.89 -2.76 -15.35
C PHE A 60 18.73 -2.42 -16.84
N HIS A 61 19.42 -3.19 -17.68
CA HIS A 61 19.40 -3.06 -19.13
C HIS A 61 18.14 -3.67 -19.76
N PRO A 62 17.82 -3.29 -21.01
CA PRO A 62 16.68 -3.85 -21.75
C PRO A 62 16.65 -5.37 -21.85
N SER A 63 17.82 -6.02 -21.88
CA SER A 63 17.94 -7.48 -21.94
C SER A 63 17.55 -8.18 -20.63
N HIS A 64 17.42 -7.45 -19.52
CA HIS A 64 17.12 -8.04 -18.22
C HIS A 64 15.61 -8.32 -18.05
N THR A 65 15.29 -9.61 -17.92
CA THR A 65 13.94 -10.11 -17.64
C THR A 65 13.47 -9.77 -16.23
N ASN A 66 12.17 -9.91 -15.98
CA ASN A 66 11.60 -9.80 -14.63
C ASN A 66 12.26 -10.77 -13.64
N LEU A 67 12.59 -11.99 -14.09
CA LEU A 67 13.29 -12.97 -13.25
C LEU A 67 14.66 -12.46 -12.83
N HIS A 68 15.43 -11.91 -13.77
CA HIS A 68 16.74 -11.33 -13.44
C HIS A 68 16.62 -10.18 -12.44
N VAL A 69 15.67 -9.25 -12.66
CA VAL A 69 15.43 -8.13 -11.73
C VAL A 69 15.01 -8.66 -10.35
N PHE A 70 14.14 -9.66 -10.28
CA PHE A 70 13.72 -10.31 -9.04
C PHE A 70 14.92 -10.88 -8.27
N GLN A 71 15.77 -11.68 -8.92
CA GLN A 71 16.92 -12.33 -8.31
C GLN A 71 17.95 -11.34 -7.77
N GLN A 72 18.14 -10.21 -8.47
CA GLN A 72 19.11 -9.19 -8.05
C GLN A 72 18.58 -8.28 -6.94
N LEU A 73 17.26 -8.05 -6.89
CA LEU A 73 16.66 -7.01 -6.05
C LEU A 73 15.80 -7.56 -4.90
N ILE A 74 14.82 -8.38 -5.24
CA ILE A 74 13.75 -8.78 -4.30
C ILE A 74 14.16 -10.04 -3.54
N GLU A 75 14.82 -10.99 -4.19
CA GLU A 75 15.21 -12.27 -3.59
C GLU A 75 16.14 -12.11 -2.37
N PRO A 76 17.22 -11.30 -2.40
CA PRO A 76 18.09 -11.12 -1.23
C PRO A 76 17.37 -10.47 -0.05
N ALA A 77 16.45 -9.54 -0.34
CA ALA A 77 15.62 -8.90 0.68
C ALA A 77 14.64 -9.89 1.30
N LEU A 78 14.07 -10.78 0.47
CA LEU A 78 13.14 -11.80 0.92
C LEU A 78 13.81 -12.81 1.87
N GLU A 79 15.04 -13.25 1.60
CA GLU A 79 15.79 -14.14 2.50
C GLU A 79 15.94 -13.54 3.90
N LYS A 80 16.24 -12.25 3.98
CA LYS A 80 16.29 -11.51 5.25
C LYS A 80 14.91 -11.44 5.90
N LEU A 81 13.88 -11.00 5.18
CA LEU A 81 12.53 -10.82 5.73
C LEU A 81 11.90 -12.13 6.22
N LEU A 82 12.14 -13.25 5.54
CA LEU A 82 11.64 -14.54 5.97
C LEU A 82 12.24 -14.95 7.32
N SER A 83 13.52 -14.67 7.56
CA SER A 83 14.21 -15.08 8.80
C SER A 83 13.94 -14.16 9.99
N VAL A 84 13.94 -12.83 9.81
CA VAL A 84 13.81 -11.87 10.93
C VAL A 84 12.42 -11.23 11.05
N GLY A 85 11.59 -11.40 10.03
CA GLY A 85 10.31 -10.70 9.90
C GLY A 85 10.47 -9.31 9.29
N GLY A 86 9.38 -8.54 9.29
CA GLY A 86 9.37 -7.15 8.83
C GLY A 86 8.57 -6.94 7.55
N SER A 87 8.82 -5.82 6.90
CA SER A 87 8.12 -5.42 5.68
C SER A 87 9.11 -5.03 4.58
N ALA A 88 8.79 -5.34 3.34
CA ALA A 88 9.39 -4.63 2.21
C ALA A 88 8.38 -4.06 1.24
N LEU A 89 8.74 -2.91 0.70
CA LEU A 89 7.90 -2.08 -0.16
C LEU A 89 8.61 -1.83 -1.49
N CYS A 90 7.97 -2.21 -2.59
CA CYS A 90 8.51 -2.08 -3.94
C CYS A 90 7.60 -1.19 -4.79
N PHE A 91 8.10 -0.03 -5.19
CA PHE A 91 7.43 0.89 -6.10
C PHE A 91 7.88 0.68 -7.53
N ALA A 92 6.96 0.67 -8.48
CA ALA A 92 7.24 0.93 -9.88
C ALA A 92 6.76 2.33 -10.25
N TYR A 93 7.68 3.19 -10.69
CA TYR A 93 7.43 4.58 -11.05
C TYR A 93 7.95 4.88 -12.46
N GLY A 94 7.25 5.75 -13.19
CA GLY A 94 7.61 6.14 -14.56
C GLY A 94 6.40 6.54 -15.39
N HIS A 95 6.65 7.04 -16.59
CA HIS A 95 5.59 7.51 -17.50
C HIS A 95 4.69 6.38 -18.01
N THR A 96 3.52 6.72 -18.56
CA THR A 96 2.62 5.74 -19.20
C THR A 96 3.36 4.99 -20.31
N GLY A 97 3.24 3.66 -20.30
CA GLY A 97 3.93 2.79 -21.26
C GLY A 97 5.40 2.46 -20.93
N SER A 98 5.97 2.94 -19.81
CA SER A 98 7.37 2.64 -19.47
C SER A 98 7.65 1.23 -18.95
N GLY A 99 6.61 0.42 -18.69
CA GLY A 99 6.76 -0.98 -18.24
C GLY A 99 6.54 -1.23 -16.74
N LYS A 100 5.92 -0.29 -16.01
CA LYS A 100 5.59 -0.44 -14.57
C LYS A 100 4.78 -1.70 -14.26
N THR A 101 3.59 -1.83 -14.87
CA THR A 101 2.71 -2.99 -14.65
C THR A 101 3.36 -4.29 -15.13
N HIS A 102 4.13 -4.27 -16.23
CA HIS A 102 4.91 -5.44 -16.68
C HIS A 102 5.95 -5.86 -15.63
N THR A 103 6.59 -4.89 -14.97
CA THR A 103 7.55 -5.17 -13.90
C THR A 103 6.87 -5.76 -12.68
N ILE A 104 5.81 -5.12 -12.17
CA ILE A 104 5.17 -5.54 -10.92
C ILE A 104 4.30 -6.79 -11.09
N ILE A 105 3.38 -6.76 -12.04
CA ILE A 105 2.34 -7.80 -12.25
C ILE A 105 2.79 -8.82 -13.29
N GLY A 106 3.41 -8.37 -14.38
CA GLY A 106 3.77 -9.22 -15.52
C GLY A 106 2.69 -9.30 -16.60
N TYR A 107 3.04 -9.86 -17.75
CA TYR A 107 2.13 -10.08 -18.87
C TYR A 107 2.45 -11.40 -19.58
N GLY A 108 1.41 -12.10 -20.04
CA GLY A 108 1.54 -13.31 -20.83
C GLY A 108 2.38 -14.38 -20.12
N LYS A 109 3.51 -14.76 -20.72
CA LYS A 109 4.41 -15.80 -20.19
C LYS A 109 5.43 -15.26 -19.18
N GLU A 110 5.63 -13.96 -19.09
CA GLU A 110 6.62 -13.36 -18.19
C GLU A 110 5.94 -12.90 -16.90
N ALA A 111 6.20 -13.64 -15.82
CA ALA A 111 5.71 -13.31 -14.49
C ALA A 111 6.32 -11.98 -13.98
N GLY A 112 5.51 -11.14 -13.34
CA GLY A 112 5.99 -9.95 -12.64
C GLY A 112 6.70 -10.28 -11.34
N LEU A 113 7.36 -9.26 -10.77
CA LEU A 113 8.07 -9.37 -9.49
C LEU A 113 7.17 -9.88 -8.36
N SER A 114 5.88 -9.50 -8.35
CA SER A 114 4.95 -9.94 -7.30
C SER A 114 4.67 -11.44 -7.35
N ARG A 115 4.42 -11.98 -8.54
CA ARG A 115 4.17 -13.42 -8.74
C ARG A 115 5.43 -14.24 -8.46
N LEU A 116 6.60 -13.77 -8.89
CA LEU A 116 7.89 -14.41 -8.60
C LEU A 116 8.17 -14.44 -7.08
N ALA A 117 7.93 -13.33 -6.39
CA ALA A 117 8.08 -13.26 -4.94
C ALA A 117 7.12 -14.21 -4.23
N ALA A 118 5.85 -14.24 -4.63
CA ALA A 118 4.88 -15.13 -4.02
C ALA A 118 5.20 -16.61 -4.25
N GLN A 119 5.72 -16.96 -5.45
CA GLN A 119 6.21 -18.30 -5.74
C GLN A 119 7.35 -18.70 -4.81
N ARG A 120 8.35 -17.82 -4.62
CA ARG A 120 9.45 -18.08 -3.71
C ARG A 120 8.95 -18.23 -2.27
N ILE A 121 8.10 -17.32 -1.80
CA ILE A 121 7.52 -17.37 -0.44
C ILE A 121 6.78 -18.69 -0.24
N LEU A 122 5.82 -19.03 -1.10
CA LEU A 122 5.00 -20.22 -0.92
C LEU A 122 5.83 -21.51 -0.98
N SER A 123 6.87 -21.56 -1.81
CA SER A 123 7.81 -22.69 -1.83
C SER A 123 8.53 -22.85 -0.50
N GLU A 124 9.07 -21.76 0.06
CA GLU A 124 9.74 -21.77 1.37
C GLU A 124 8.78 -22.15 2.50
N LEU A 125 7.56 -21.59 2.49
CA LEU A 125 6.53 -21.95 3.45
C LEU A 125 6.18 -23.43 3.36
N GLN A 126 6.02 -23.98 2.15
CA GLN A 126 5.71 -25.40 1.96
C GLN A 126 6.83 -26.31 2.48
N ALA A 127 8.08 -26.01 2.14
CA ALA A 127 9.24 -26.75 2.62
C ALA A 127 9.33 -26.71 4.17
N PHE A 128 9.15 -25.53 4.76
CA PHE A 128 9.15 -25.37 6.21
C PHE A 128 8.00 -26.13 6.88
N ASN A 129 6.77 -25.96 6.39
CA ASN A 129 5.58 -26.63 6.93
C ASN A 129 5.74 -28.15 6.94
N ALA A 130 6.33 -28.72 5.87
CA ALA A 130 6.60 -30.15 5.77
C ALA A 130 7.69 -30.60 6.76
N ARG A 131 8.82 -29.89 6.83
CA ARG A 131 9.94 -30.19 7.74
C ARG A 131 9.54 -30.11 9.21
N ALA A 132 8.73 -29.11 9.57
CA ALA A 132 8.29 -28.88 10.94
C ALA A 132 7.05 -29.71 11.33
N GLY A 133 6.45 -30.48 10.41
CA GLY A 133 5.26 -31.29 10.68
C GLY A 133 4.06 -30.47 11.14
N LEU A 134 3.89 -29.24 10.63
CA LEU A 134 2.83 -28.35 11.10
C LEU A 134 1.44 -28.88 10.70
N LEU A 135 0.54 -28.88 11.68
CA LEU A 135 -0.87 -29.22 11.51
C LEU A 135 -1.60 -28.17 10.64
N GLN A 136 -2.79 -28.51 10.13
CA GLN A 136 -3.54 -27.63 9.22
C GLN A 136 -3.79 -26.21 9.77
N ASP A 137 -3.99 -26.07 11.08
CA ASP A 137 -4.30 -24.78 11.71
C ASP A 137 -3.09 -23.90 12.01
N THR A 138 -1.92 -24.52 12.18
CA THR A 138 -0.65 -23.85 12.45
C THR A 138 0.19 -23.67 11.19
N ARG A 139 -0.19 -24.34 10.08
CA ARG A 139 0.46 -24.23 8.78
C ARG A 139 0.49 -22.79 8.30
N LEU A 140 1.67 -22.34 7.90
CA LEU A 140 1.87 -21.03 7.30
C LEU A 140 1.35 -21.02 5.85
N GLY A 141 0.69 -19.92 5.50
CA GLY A 141 0.23 -19.59 4.16
C GLY A 141 0.49 -18.11 3.86
N LEU A 142 0.03 -17.69 2.68
CA LEU A 142 0.19 -16.33 2.18
C LEU A 142 -1.19 -15.69 1.99
N ALA A 143 -1.48 -14.65 2.75
CA ALA A 143 -2.65 -13.81 2.50
C ALA A 143 -2.31 -12.78 1.43
N VAL A 144 -3.25 -12.55 0.51
CA VAL A 144 -3.14 -11.51 -0.52
C VAL A 144 -4.25 -10.47 -0.37
N ARG A 145 -3.88 -9.19 -0.47
CA ARG A 145 -4.79 -8.04 -0.57
C ARG A 145 -4.43 -7.26 -1.83
N LEU A 146 -5.43 -6.77 -2.55
CA LEU A 146 -5.21 -5.95 -3.73
C LEU A 146 -6.22 -4.82 -3.78
N VAL A 147 -5.73 -3.59 -3.73
CA VAL A 147 -6.57 -2.39 -3.86
C VAL A 147 -6.18 -1.58 -5.09
N GLU A 148 -7.19 -1.02 -5.74
CA GLU A 148 -7.08 -0.05 -6.82
C GLU A 148 -7.42 1.34 -6.27
N LEU A 149 -6.53 2.31 -6.45
CA LEU A 149 -6.80 3.70 -6.13
C LEU A 149 -7.14 4.44 -7.41
N ARG A 150 -8.35 5.00 -7.42
CA ARG A 150 -8.86 5.80 -8.52
C ARG A 150 -9.49 7.07 -7.95
N LYS A 151 -8.90 8.21 -8.29
CA LYS A 151 -9.30 9.52 -7.76
C LYS A 151 -9.20 9.54 -6.23
N SER A 152 -10.27 9.93 -5.54
CA SER A 152 -10.38 9.94 -4.08
C SER A 152 -10.83 8.60 -3.48
N THR A 153 -11.04 7.59 -4.31
CA THR A 153 -11.68 6.33 -3.92
C THR A 153 -10.68 5.18 -3.94
N VAL A 154 -10.81 4.30 -2.95
CA VAL A 154 -10.07 3.02 -2.89
C VAL A 154 -11.06 1.91 -3.19
N LEU A 155 -10.74 1.02 -4.12
CA LEU A 155 -11.57 -0.12 -4.49
C LEU A 155 -10.85 -1.42 -4.08
N ASP A 156 -11.52 -2.28 -3.32
CA ASP A 156 -10.99 -3.58 -2.94
C ASP A 156 -11.24 -4.60 -4.06
N LEU A 157 -10.17 -4.97 -4.77
CA LEU A 157 -10.25 -5.91 -5.90
C LEU A 157 -10.39 -7.36 -5.43
N MET A 158 -10.06 -7.67 -4.18
CA MET A 158 -10.32 -8.99 -3.58
C MET A 158 -11.78 -9.14 -3.16
N ASN A 159 -12.52 -8.04 -3.08
CA ASN A 159 -13.93 -7.99 -2.72
C ASN A 159 -14.78 -7.33 -3.83
N HIS A 160 -14.64 -7.83 -5.06
CA HIS A 160 -15.49 -7.42 -6.20
C HIS A 160 -15.53 -5.90 -6.48
N ARG A 161 -14.42 -5.20 -6.28
CA ARG A 161 -14.29 -3.73 -6.40
C ARG A 161 -15.16 -2.95 -5.40
N THR A 162 -15.42 -3.51 -4.23
CA THR A 162 -16.16 -2.81 -3.18
C THR A 162 -15.43 -1.53 -2.79
N GLU A 163 -16.18 -0.42 -2.75
CA GLU A 163 -15.64 0.88 -2.36
C GLU A 163 -15.23 0.89 -0.88
N CYS A 164 -14.05 1.44 -0.64
CA CYS A 164 -13.41 1.59 0.65
C CYS A 164 -13.04 3.06 0.91
N HIS A 165 -12.97 3.41 2.18
CA HIS A 165 -12.59 4.72 2.67
C HIS A 165 -11.31 4.64 3.52
N VAL A 166 -10.42 5.60 3.32
CA VAL A 166 -9.20 5.73 4.12
C VAL A 166 -9.49 6.62 5.31
N ARG A 167 -9.41 6.08 6.53
CA ARG A 167 -9.71 6.79 7.78
C ARG A 167 -8.56 6.66 8.77
N GLN A 168 -8.32 7.69 9.58
CA GLN A 168 -7.39 7.58 10.70
C GLN A 168 -8.14 7.05 11.92
N GLY A 169 -7.62 5.97 12.53
CA GLY A 169 -8.14 5.44 13.78
C GLY A 169 -7.70 6.29 14.98
N ALA A 170 -8.28 6.00 16.15
CA ALA A 170 -7.85 6.61 17.42
C ALA A 170 -6.40 6.26 17.79
N ASP A 171 -5.89 5.14 17.24
CA ASP A 171 -4.50 4.70 17.32
C ASP A 171 -3.54 5.54 16.46
N GLY A 172 -4.04 6.52 15.71
CA GLY A 172 -3.27 7.34 14.79
C GLY A 172 -2.86 6.62 13.50
N ARG A 173 -3.21 5.34 13.32
CA ARG A 173 -2.94 4.56 12.12
C ARG A 173 -3.97 4.85 11.04
N MET A 174 -3.57 4.74 9.78
CA MET A 174 -4.49 4.86 8.65
C MET A 174 -5.04 3.48 8.33
N HIS A 175 -6.36 3.38 8.25
CA HIS A 175 -7.08 2.15 7.94
C HIS A 175 -7.83 2.32 6.63
N VAL A 176 -7.68 1.35 5.74
CA VAL A 176 -8.56 1.21 4.57
C VAL A 176 -9.72 0.32 4.97
N ARG A 177 -10.92 0.91 5.04
CA ARG A 177 -12.12 0.25 5.56
C ARG A 177 -13.21 0.24 4.50
N GLY A 178 -13.92 -0.88 4.37
CA GLY A 178 -15.10 -0.99 3.51
C GLY A 178 -16.25 -0.11 3.98
N ALA A 179 -17.36 -0.16 3.24
CA ALA A 179 -18.60 0.50 3.62
C ALA A 179 -19.10 0.03 4.99
N THR A 180 -19.82 0.91 5.68
CA THR A 180 -20.50 0.56 6.93
C THR A 180 -21.69 -0.34 6.63
N GLU A 181 -21.66 -1.55 7.16
CA GLU A 181 -22.73 -2.53 7.06
C GLU A 181 -23.59 -2.48 8.33
N MET A 182 -24.91 -2.39 8.17
CA MET A 182 -25.87 -2.60 9.25
C MET A 182 -26.25 -4.08 9.24
N LEU A 183 -25.96 -4.77 10.34
CA LEU A 183 -26.29 -6.17 10.54
C LEU A 183 -27.62 -6.30 11.30
N GLU A 184 -28.08 -7.54 11.46
CA GLU A 184 -29.18 -7.89 12.37
C GLU A 184 -28.89 -7.37 13.79
N ASP A 185 -29.96 -7.15 14.57
CA ASP A 185 -29.93 -6.62 15.93
C ASP A 185 -29.31 -5.21 16.09
N GLY A 186 -29.19 -4.44 14.98
CA GLY A 186 -28.63 -3.10 15.00
C GLY A 186 -27.11 -3.05 15.17
N LYS A 187 -26.43 -4.20 15.10
CA LYS A 187 -24.96 -4.26 15.06
C LYS A 187 -24.45 -3.55 13.82
N VAL A 188 -23.33 -2.86 13.95
CA VAL A 188 -22.71 -2.12 12.85
C VAL A 188 -21.35 -2.73 12.60
N ARG A 189 -21.05 -3.10 11.37
CA ARG A 189 -19.76 -3.69 11.00
C ARG A 189 -19.07 -2.83 9.97
N VAL A 190 -17.78 -2.62 10.17
CA VAL A 190 -16.90 -2.00 9.18
C VAL A 190 -15.73 -2.95 8.98
N ARG A 191 -15.65 -3.59 7.81
CA ARG A 191 -14.58 -4.56 7.54
C ARG A 191 -13.32 -3.85 7.02
N PRO A 192 -12.11 -4.34 7.37
CA PRO A 192 -10.91 -4.00 6.63
C PRO A 192 -10.99 -4.60 5.21
N THR A 193 -10.02 -4.24 4.35
CA THR A 193 -9.88 -4.88 3.04
C THR A 193 -9.70 -6.38 3.16
N VAL A 194 -10.30 -7.11 2.21
CA VAL A 194 -10.33 -8.57 2.21
C VAL A 194 -8.94 -9.13 1.95
N ALA A 195 -8.51 -10.00 2.86
CA ALA A 195 -7.28 -10.77 2.74
C ALA A 195 -7.61 -12.22 2.35
N ARG A 196 -7.34 -12.60 1.10
CA ARG A 196 -7.56 -13.99 0.66
C ARG A 196 -6.35 -14.85 1.06
N ALA A 197 -6.55 -15.74 2.02
CA ALA A 197 -5.49 -16.68 2.45
C ALA A 197 -5.31 -17.82 1.44
N CYS A 198 -4.07 -18.04 1.02
CA CYS A 198 -3.67 -19.05 0.04
C CYS A 198 -2.56 -19.94 0.63
N TRP A 199 -2.66 -21.26 0.45
CA TRP A 199 -1.66 -22.24 0.93
C TRP A 199 -0.82 -22.86 -0.19
N ASP A 200 -1.16 -22.55 -1.43
CA ASP A 200 -0.43 -22.96 -2.63
C ASP A 200 -0.56 -21.94 -3.76
N MET A 201 0.30 -22.07 -4.76
CA MET A 201 0.31 -21.17 -5.92
C MET A 201 -0.97 -21.22 -6.75
N ARG A 202 -1.68 -22.36 -6.81
CA ARG A 202 -2.92 -22.47 -7.59
C ARG A 202 -4.04 -21.65 -6.97
N GLN A 203 -4.11 -21.59 -5.64
CA GLN A 203 -5.06 -20.74 -4.92
C GLN A 203 -4.74 -19.26 -5.12
N LEU A 204 -3.45 -18.91 -5.03
CA LEU A 204 -3.00 -17.54 -5.21
C LEU A 204 -3.21 -17.03 -6.63
N ASP A 205 -2.85 -17.82 -7.64
CA ASP A 205 -3.00 -17.45 -9.06
C ASP A 205 -4.46 -17.18 -9.39
N ARG A 206 -5.38 -18.06 -8.96
CA ARG A 206 -6.83 -17.83 -9.10
C ARG A 206 -7.25 -16.52 -8.44
N ALA A 207 -6.80 -16.28 -7.20
CA ALA A 207 -7.16 -15.06 -6.49
C ALA A 207 -6.65 -13.78 -7.18
N LEU A 208 -5.42 -13.82 -7.70
CA LEU A 208 -4.84 -12.70 -8.45
C LEU A 208 -5.50 -12.51 -9.82
N GLU A 209 -5.78 -13.59 -10.55
CA GLU A 209 -6.47 -13.55 -11.84
C GLU A 209 -7.88 -12.95 -11.70
N ASP A 210 -8.66 -13.43 -10.71
CA ASP A 210 -9.98 -12.88 -10.38
C ASP A 210 -9.88 -11.36 -10.14
N ALA A 211 -8.98 -10.94 -9.25
CA ALA A 211 -8.87 -9.54 -8.84
C ALA A 211 -8.29 -8.62 -9.95
N LEU A 212 -7.29 -9.08 -10.70
CA LEU A 212 -6.67 -8.31 -11.80
C LEU A 212 -7.60 -8.20 -13.02
N SER A 213 -8.48 -9.17 -13.24
CA SER A 213 -9.52 -9.06 -14.27
C SER A 213 -10.43 -7.86 -14.00
N LEU A 214 -10.74 -7.57 -12.73
CA LEU A 214 -11.55 -6.44 -12.31
C LEU A 214 -10.85 -5.08 -12.48
N ARG A 215 -9.52 -5.05 -12.32
CA ARG A 215 -8.68 -3.87 -12.61
C ARG A 215 -8.70 -3.48 -14.10
N SER A 216 -9.01 -4.44 -14.96
CA SER A 216 -8.97 -4.28 -16.42
C SER A 216 -10.31 -3.81 -17.02
N VAL A 217 -11.37 -3.65 -16.22
CA VAL A 217 -12.72 -3.24 -16.66
C VAL A 217 -13.00 -1.78 -16.29
N GLY A 218 -12.89 -0.87 -17.25
CA GLY A 218 -13.03 0.57 -17.09
C GLY A 218 -13.30 1.28 -18.42
N THR A 219 -14.13 2.31 -18.38
CA THR A 219 -14.85 2.93 -19.52
C THR A 219 -14.02 3.88 -20.42
N SER A 220 -12.79 3.53 -20.82
CA SER A 220 -12.09 4.29 -21.88
C SER A 220 -11.68 3.38 -23.05
N PRO A 221 -12.17 3.64 -24.27
CA PRO A 221 -11.84 2.82 -25.46
C PRO A 221 -10.43 3.08 -26.03
N VAL A 222 -9.66 4.02 -25.47
CA VAL A 222 -8.41 4.52 -26.12
C VAL A 222 -7.14 4.25 -25.30
N HIS A 223 -7.22 3.90 -24.02
CA HIS A 223 -6.03 3.77 -23.15
C HIS A 223 -5.95 2.47 -22.36
N ASN A 224 -4.74 1.96 -22.19
CA ASN A 224 -4.43 0.81 -21.33
C ASN A 224 -4.66 1.21 -19.85
N GLN A 225 -5.75 0.73 -19.24
CA GLN A 225 -6.29 1.23 -17.96
C GLN A 225 -5.30 1.18 -16.79
N SER A 226 -4.35 0.25 -16.77
CA SER A 226 -3.36 0.15 -15.69
C SER A 226 -2.50 1.41 -15.56
N SER A 227 -2.44 2.24 -16.61
CA SER A 227 -1.72 3.52 -16.60
C SER A 227 -2.41 4.65 -15.83
N ARG A 228 -3.70 4.50 -15.50
CA ARG A 228 -4.53 5.58 -14.94
C ARG A 228 -4.95 5.38 -13.49
N THR A 229 -4.60 4.25 -12.90
CA THR A 229 -4.92 3.90 -11.51
C THR A 229 -3.69 3.36 -10.81
N HIS A 230 -3.52 3.69 -9.55
CA HIS A 230 -2.50 3.04 -8.72
C HIS A 230 -3.05 1.70 -8.23
N ALA A 231 -2.22 0.67 -8.16
CA ALA A 231 -2.55 -0.56 -7.45
C ALA A 231 -1.54 -0.85 -6.34
N VAL A 232 -2.06 -1.28 -5.20
CA VAL A 232 -1.27 -1.72 -4.06
C VAL A 232 -1.62 -3.18 -3.80
N LEU A 233 -0.66 -4.06 -4.07
CA LEU A 233 -0.71 -5.49 -3.86
C LEU A 233 0.10 -5.83 -2.61
N GLU A 234 -0.54 -6.38 -1.59
CA GLU A 234 0.12 -6.79 -0.36
C GLU A 234 0.05 -8.31 -0.22
N PHE A 235 1.19 -8.90 0.12
CA PHE A 235 1.30 -10.25 0.64
C PHE A 235 1.66 -10.22 2.12
N GLU A 236 1.02 -11.07 2.91
CA GLU A 236 1.30 -11.23 4.35
C GLU A 236 1.39 -12.72 4.70
N ILE A 237 2.44 -13.12 5.41
CA ILE A 237 2.56 -14.50 5.92
C ILE A 237 1.59 -14.68 7.08
N VAL A 238 0.75 -15.70 7.03
CA VAL A 238 -0.34 -15.93 8.00
C VAL A 238 -0.49 -17.41 8.36
N HIS A 239 -1.21 -17.68 9.45
CA HIS A 239 -1.76 -19.00 9.78
C HIS A 239 -3.23 -18.85 10.22
N ARG A 240 -3.98 -19.96 10.31
CA ARG A 240 -5.42 -19.92 10.56
C ARG A 240 -5.79 -19.26 11.88
N HIS A 241 -5.06 -19.54 12.96
CA HIS A 241 -5.33 -18.89 14.25
C HIS A 241 -5.17 -17.36 14.21
N LEU A 242 -4.19 -16.82 13.46
CA LEU A 242 -4.01 -15.37 13.33
C LEU A 242 -5.17 -14.73 12.56
N ILE A 243 -5.64 -15.39 11.50
CA ILE A 243 -6.80 -14.95 10.73
C ILE A 243 -8.05 -14.96 11.62
N ALA A 244 -8.28 -16.05 12.35
CA ALA A 244 -9.43 -16.20 13.25
C ALA A 244 -9.41 -15.16 14.38
N ALA A 245 -8.25 -14.91 14.99
CA ALA A 245 -8.11 -13.89 16.03
C ALA A 245 -8.43 -12.48 15.51
N ARG A 246 -8.00 -12.14 14.28
CA ARG A 246 -8.34 -10.86 13.65
C ARG A 246 -9.82 -10.75 13.30
N GLU A 247 -10.46 -11.82 12.82
CA GLU A 247 -11.91 -11.82 12.59
C GLU A 247 -12.68 -11.66 13.90
N LEU A 248 -12.20 -12.25 15.00
CA LEU A 248 -12.78 -12.07 16.32
C LEU A 248 -12.70 -10.60 16.77
N VAL A 249 -11.59 -9.90 16.52
CA VAL A 249 -11.48 -8.46 16.80
C VAL A 249 -12.57 -7.69 16.04
N ILE A 250 -12.74 -7.94 14.74
CA ILE A 250 -13.77 -7.29 13.92
C ILE A 250 -15.17 -7.57 14.47
N GLN A 251 -15.43 -8.80 14.91
CA GLN A 251 -16.70 -9.17 15.53
C GLN A 251 -16.94 -8.40 16.83
N ARG A 252 -15.94 -8.32 17.72
CA ARG A 252 -16.06 -7.58 18.98
C ARG A 252 -16.22 -6.08 18.77
N GLU A 253 -15.52 -5.51 17.78
CA GLU A 253 -15.74 -4.11 17.39
C GLU A 253 -17.20 -3.89 16.97
N SER A 254 -17.78 -4.82 16.20
CA SER A 254 -19.16 -4.71 15.74
C SER A 254 -20.20 -4.84 16.85
N GLU A 255 -19.95 -5.70 17.84
CA GLU A 255 -20.81 -5.87 19.02
C GLU A 255 -20.80 -4.63 19.92
N LEU A 256 -19.64 -3.96 20.04
CA LEU A 256 -19.50 -2.77 20.89
C LEU A 256 -20.31 -1.58 20.36
N VAL A 257 -20.45 -1.41 19.04
CA VAL A 257 -21.09 -0.21 18.46
C VAL A 257 -22.50 0.07 19.00
N PRO A 258 -23.49 -0.84 18.91
CA PRO A 258 -24.85 -0.56 19.39
C PRO A 258 -24.91 -0.37 20.90
N VAL A 259 -24.08 -1.10 21.67
CA VAL A 259 -24.04 -0.99 23.13
C VAL A 259 -23.44 0.36 23.56
N GLY A 260 -22.33 0.76 22.94
CA GLY A 260 -21.69 2.04 23.21
C GLY A 260 -22.55 3.23 22.81
N LYS A 261 -23.28 3.11 21.69
CA LYS A 261 -24.29 4.11 21.30
C LYS A 261 -25.39 4.21 22.36
N ARG A 262 -25.95 3.07 22.80
CA ARG A 262 -27.00 3.04 23.83
C ARG A 262 -26.55 3.68 25.14
N ALA A 263 -25.32 3.41 25.59
CA ALA A 263 -24.78 4.04 26.80
C ALA A 263 -24.70 5.56 26.65
N THR A 264 -24.23 6.04 25.50
CA THR A 264 -24.18 7.48 25.18
C THR A 264 -25.57 8.10 25.12
N ASP A 265 -26.52 7.44 24.45
CA ASP A 265 -27.91 7.91 24.31
C ASP A 265 -28.58 7.99 25.69
N VAL A 266 -28.44 6.96 26.54
CA VAL A 266 -28.97 6.95 27.91
C VAL A 266 -28.38 8.09 28.73
N TYR A 267 -27.06 8.29 28.67
CA TYR A 267 -26.41 9.39 29.38
C TYR A 267 -26.98 10.74 28.92
N ILE A 268 -27.05 11.00 27.61
CA ILE A 268 -27.56 12.27 27.07
C ILE A 268 -29.03 12.46 27.47
N GLU A 269 -29.88 11.44 27.35
CA GLU A 269 -31.29 11.50 27.74
C GLU A 269 -31.47 11.89 29.20
N GLU A 270 -30.74 11.25 30.10
CA GLU A 270 -30.82 11.52 31.54
C GLU A 270 -30.33 12.93 31.88
N GLN A 271 -29.20 13.36 31.29
CA GLN A 271 -28.69 14.72 31.47
C GLN A 271 -29.66 15.79 30.92
N MET A 272 -30.27 15.53 29.76
CA MET A 272 -31.24 16.45 29.16
C MET A 272 -32.52 16.57 30.00
N ARG A 273 -33.03 15.48 30.59
CA ARG A 273 -34.19 15.51 31.50
C ARG A 273 -33.90 16.26 32.80
N GLY A 274 -32.65 16.22 33.24
CA GLY A 274 -32.14 16.99 34.38
C GLY A 274 -32.05 18.50 34.12
N MET A 275 -32.38 18.98 32.93
CA MET A 275 -32.30 20.39 32.55
C MET A 275 -33.66 20.88 32.00
N ILE A 276 -34.00 22.14 32.31
CA ILE A 276 -35.14 22.87 31.72
C ILE A 276 -34.66 24.20 31.15
N ILE A 277 -35.39 24.73 30.17
CA ILE A 277 -35.13 26.06 29.63
C ILE A 277 -35.55 27.09 30.67
N ASP A 278 -34.71 28.10 30.89
CA ASP A 278 -35.00 29.17 31.82
C ASP A 278 -36.18 30.05 31.37
N GLU A 279 -36.78 30.80 32.29
CA GLU A 279 -37.99 31.59 32.07
C GLU A 279 -37.84 32.63 30.96
N ASP A 280 -36.62 33.16 30.79
CA ASP A 280 -36.26 34.11 29.72
C ASP A 280 -36.00 33.46 28.35
N GLY A 281 -36.02 32.13 28.25
CA GLY A 281 -35.72 31.37 27.03
C GLY A 281 -34.26 31.43 26.58
N LYS A 282 -33.35 31.99 27.41
CA LYS A 282 -31.96 32.30 27.05
C LYS A 282 -30.90 31.34 27.60
N GLY A 283 -31.29 30.38 28.43
CA GLY A 283 -30.34 29.45 29.08
C GLY A 283 -31.01 28.16 29.56
N TYR A 284 -30.19 27.25 30.09
CA TYR A 284 -30.65 26.01 30.72
C TYR A 284 -30.39 26.07 32.24
N LYS A 285 -31.37 25.64 33.04
CA LYS A 285 -31.25 25.49 34.50
C LYS A 285 -31.58 24.04 34.92
N PRO A 286 -31.06 23.55 36.06
CA PRO A 286 -31.41 22.23 36.56
C PRO A 286 -32.92 22.08 36.76
N ASN A 287 -33.46 20.91 36.42
CA ASN A 287 -34.87 20.58 36.58
C ASN A 287 -35.13 20.10 38.03
N PRO A 288 -35.79 20.89 38.89
CA PRO A 288 -36.06 20.47 40.27
C PRO A 288 -37.09 19.34 40.36
N ALA A 289 -37.87 19.09 39.30
CA ALA A 289 -38.89 18.04 39.25
C ALA A 289 -38.34 16.69 38.76
N TYR A 290 -37.06 16.62 38.39
CA TYR A 290 -36.43 15.41 37.91
C TYR A 290 -35.11 15.15 38.63
N THR A 291 -34.91 13.93 39.09
CA THR A 291 -33.61 13.45 39.57
C THR A 291 -33.05 12.50 38.53
N ILE A 292 -31.80 12.74 38.14
CA ILE A 292 -31.09 11.90 37.17
C ILE A 292 -31.09 10.44 37.66
N ASP A 293 -31.51 9.53 36.79
CA ASP A 293 -31.46 8.10 37.06
C ASP A 293 -30.03 7.59 36.85
N GLN A 294 -29.23 7.68 37.92
CA GLN A 294 -27.83 7.26 37.89
C GLN A 294 -27.70 5.74 37.69
N GLU A 295 -28.63 4.94 38.23
CA GLU A 295 -28.61 3.49 38.08
C GLU A 295 -28.78 3.08 36.61
N ARG A 296 -29.68 3.75 35.87
CA ARG A 296 -29.87 3.54 34.43
C ARG A 296 -28.61 3.84 33.63
N ILE A 297 -27.89 4.92 33.97
CA ILE A 297 -26.60 5.27 33.34
C ILE A 297 -25.57 4.19 33.66
N ASP A 298 -25.43 3.81 34.94
CA ASP A 298 -24.44 2.85 35.42
C ASP A 298 -24.64 1.47 34.79
N VAL A 299 -25.88 1.01 34.65
CA VAL A 299 -26.20 -0.26 33.96
C VAL A 299 -25.80 -0.21 32.49
N ALA A 300 -26.04 0.92 31.81
CA ALA A 300 -25.70 1.07 30.40
C ALA A 300 -24.17 1.16 30.17
N GLU A 301 -23.46 1.90 31.03
CA GLU A 301 -22.00 1.99 31.00
C GLU A 301 -21.34 0.66 31.40
N ALA A 302 -21.90 -0.09 32.36
CA ALA A 302 -21.39 -1.43 32.71
C ALA A 302 -21.48 -2.41 31.53
N ALA A 303 -22.59 -2.40 30.78
CA ALA A 303 -22.74 -3.23 29.59
C ALA A 303 -21.76 -2.85 28.48
N LYS A 304 -21.49 -1.56 28.30
CA LYS A 304 -20.47 -1.05 27.37
C LYS A 304 -19.06 -1.48 27.81
N ALA A 305 -18.72 -1.33 29.08
CA ALA A 305 -17.43 -1.73 29.64
C ALA A 305 -17.15 -3.22 29.43
N GLU A 306 -18.16 -4.08 29.64
CA GLU A 306 -18.00 -5.53 29.38
C GLU A 306 -17.68 -5.84 27.90
N CYS A 307 -18.27 -5.07 26.96
CA CYS A 307 -17.97 -5.21 25.54
C CYS A 307 -16.57 -4.67 25.19
N GLU A 308 -16.14 -3.58 25.82
CA GLU A 308 -14.78 -3.02 25.70
C GLU A 308 -13.73 -4.02 26.20
N ASP A 309 -13.94 -4.64 27.37
CA ASP A 309 -13.07 -5.67 27.92
C ASP A 309 -12.91 -6.87 26.97
N ARG A 310 -14.03 -7.33 26.37
CA ARG A 310 -14.01 -8.41 25.39
C ARG A 310 -13.25 -8.01 24.12
N LEU A 311 -13.38 -6.77 23.66
CA LEU A 311 -12.63 -6.25 22.51
C LEU A 311 -11.13 -6.19 22.81
N ASP A 312 -10.75 -5.68 23.98
CA ASP A 312 -9.35 -5.55 24.38
C ASP A 312 -8.69 -6.90 24.64
N ALA A 313 -9.43 -7.88 25.17
CA ALA A 313 -8.98 -9.26 25.24
C ALA A 313 -8.73 -9.86 23.84
N ALA A 314 -9.63 -9.65 22.89
CA ALA A 314 -9.46 -10.13 21.52
C ALA A 314 -8.26 -9.48 20.80
N LYS A 315 -8.06 -8.18 20.98
CA LYS A 315 -6.90 -7.45 20.44
C LYS A 315 -5.58 -7.99 21.01
N ARG A 316 -5.49 -8.12 22.35
CA ARG A 316 -4.31 -8.68 23.01
C ARG A 316 -4.00 -10.10 22.52
N ALA A 317 -5.00 -10.96 22.39
CA ALA A 317 -4.80 -12.31 21.86
C ALA A 317 -4.23 -12.31 20.43
N ALA A 318 -4.70 -11.41 19.55
CA ALA A 318 -4.17 -11.29 18.20
C ALA A 318 -2.73 -10.78 18.17
N GLU A 319 -2.38 -9.82 19.02
CA GLU A 319 -1.02 -9.29 19.16
C GLU A 319 -0.05 -10.33 19.76
N GLU A 320 -0.47 -11.06 20.78
CA GLU A 320 0.29 -12.15 21.39
C GLU A 320 0.58 -13.28 20.41
N LEU A 321 -0.38 -13.62 19.53
CA LEU A 321 -0.15 -14.61 18.47
C LEU A 321 0.98 -14.19 17.52
N LEU A 322 1.02 -12.91 17.13
CA LEU A 322 2.10 -12.37 16.29
C LEU A 322 3.45 -12.37 17.04
N ALA A 323 3.46 -11.92 18.30
CA ALA A 323 4.66 -11.89 19.12
C ALA A 323 5.24 -13.29 19.33
N ASN A 324 4.39 -14.26 19.66
CA ASN A 324 4.76 -15.67 19.84
C ASN A 324 5.25 -16.31 18.54
N ALA A 325 4.60 -16.01 17.41
CA ALA A 325 5.04 -16.48 16.10
C ALA A 325 6.45 -15.96 15.77
N LYS A 326 6.72 -14.68 16.04
CA LYS A 326 8.05 -14.08 15.85
C LYS A 326 9.12 -14.72 16.74
N MET A 327 8.84 -14.92 18.03
CA MET A 327 9.78 -15.56 18.96
C MET A 327 10.11 -17.01 18.54
N ARG A 328 9.09 -17.79 18.17
CA ARG A 328 9.30 -19.16 17.68
C ARG A 328 10.09 -19.18 16.38
N ALA A 329 9.80 -18.27 15.45
CA ALA A 329 10.51 -18.21 14.20
C ALA A 329 12.00 -17.94 14.36
N GLN A 330 12.37 -17.08 15.31
CA GLN A 330 13.78 -16.80 15.63
C GLN A 330 14.51 -18.00 16.25
N SER A 331 13.83 -18.87 17.01
CA SER A 331 14.49 -20.01 17.66
C SER A 331 14.71 -21.21 16.73
N VAL A 332 13.87 -21.41 15.72
CA VAL A 332 13.95 -22.56 14.80
C VAL A 332 14.29 -22.18 13.34
N GLY A 333 14.56 -20.90 13.07
CA GLY A 333 14.78 -20.40 11.72
C GLY A 333 13.56 -20.59 10.82
N ALA A 334 12.38 -20.25 11.32
CA ALA A 334 11.13 -20.34 10.56
C ALA A 334 10.79 -19.01 9.87
N PRO A 335 9.99 -19.05 8.79
CA PRO A 335 9.31 -17.88 8.29
C PRO A 335 8.43 -17.22 9.36
N VAL A 336 8.57 -15.90 9.53
CA VAL A 336 7.84 -15.13 10.54
C VAL A 336 6.42 -14.79 10.06
N ALA A 337 5.38 -15.16 10.83
CA ALA A 337 4.01 -14.71 10.55
C ALA A 337 3.90 -13.19 10.78
N GLY A 338 3.14 -12.51 9.92
CA GLY A 338 3.04 -11.06 9.87
C GLY A 338 4.12 -10.37 9.03
N THR A 339 5.09 -11.11 8.46
CA THR A 339 5.98 -10.56 7.42
C THR A 339 5.17 -10.10 6.23
N ARG A 340 5.45 -8.89 5.73
CA ARG A 340 4.74 -8.28 4.61
C ARG A 340 5.63 -7.99 3.42
N LEU A 341 5.07 -8.16 2.22
CA LEU A 341 5.68 -7.73 0.97
C LEU A 341 4.66 -6.95 0.16
N VAL A 342 4.95 -5.68 -0.11
CA VAL A 342 4.01 -4.74 -0.71
C VAL A 342 4.56 -4.28 -2.05
N PHE A 343 3.80 -4.50 -3.12
CA PHE A 343 4.12 -4.03 -4.45
C PHE A 343 3.15 -2.93 -4.86
N VAL A 344 3.70 -1.82 -5.33
CA VAL A 344 2.95 -0.64 -5.73
C VAL A 344 3.18 -0.39 -7.22
N ASP A 345 2.16 -0.63 -8.02
CA ASP A 345 2.13 -0.29 -9.44
C ASP A 345 1.47 1.08 -9.59
N LEU A 346 2.28 2.13 -9.69
CA LEU A 346 1.76 3.49 -9.77
C LEU A 346 1.18 3.78 -11.16
N ALA A 347 0.15 4.62 -11.21
CA ALA A 347 -0.28 5.24 -12.46
C ALA A 347 0.89 5.99 -13.13
N GLY A 348 0.83 6.13 -14.44
CA GLY A 348 1.87 6.82 -15.20
C GLY A 348 1.94 8.31 -14.84
N ALA A 349 3.15 8.81 -14.62
CA ALA A 349 3.38 10.26 -14.54
C ALA A 349 3.18 10.85 -15.95
N GLU A 350 1.94 11.13 -16.32
CA GLU A 350 1.62 11.73 -17.61
C GLU A 350 1.94 13.22 -17.56
N TYR A 351 3.01 13.60 -18.25
CA TYR A 351 3.31 14.97 -18.57
C TYR A 351 2.55 15.30 -19.85
N SER A 352 1.65 16.28 -19.81
CA SER A 352 1.04 16.84 -21.00
C SER A 352 2.14 17.45 -21.85
N THR A 353 2.74 16.66 -22.73
CA THR A 353 3.56 17.18 -23.79
C THR A 353 2.58 17.85 -24.74
N GLY A 354 2.70 19.17 -24.91
CA GLY A 354 1.90 19.95 -25.85
C GLY A 354 2.22 19.60 -27.31
N SER A 355 2.29 18.31 -27.64
CA SER A 355 2.47 17.84 -29.00
C SER A 355 1.15 17.98 -29.75
N VAL A 356 1.24 18.60 -30.92
CA VAL A 356 0.14 18.97 -31.82
C VAL A 356 -0.56 17.72 -32.44
N ALA A 357 -0.14 16.51 -32.06
CA ALA A 357 -0.55 15.25 -32.68
C ALA A 357 -1.25 14.26 -31.73
N ALA A 358 -1.46 14.60 -30.45
CA ALA A 358 -2.27 13.76 -29.57
C ALA A 358 -3.76 14.06 -29.79
N ALA A 359 -4.58 13.01 -29.97
CA ALA A 359 -6.03 13.15 -30.03
C ALA A 359 -6.54 13.98 -28.84
N PRO A 360 -7.54 14.86 -29.04
CA PRO A 360 -8.02 15.73 -27.98
C PRO A 360 -8.51 14.90 -26.79
N GLN A 361 -7.83 15.04 -25.65
CA GLN A 361 -8.22 14.35 -24.42
C GLN A 361 -9.59 14.84 -23.96
N THR A 362 -10.45 13.88 -23.59
CA THR A 362 -11.76 14.21 -23.01
C THR A 362 -11.58 15.00 -21.70
N SER A 363 -12.62 15.73 -21.28
CA SER A 363 -12.62 16.45 -20.00
C SER A 363 -12.36 15.52 -18.82
N LEU A 364 -12.92 14.31 -18.86
CA LEU A 364 -12.72 13.27 -17.86
C LEU A 364 -11.26 12.82 -17.77
N GLU A 365 -10.60 12.59 -18.91
CA GLU A 365 -9.20 12.16 -18.95
C GLU A 365 -8.25 13.22 -18.45
N ARG A 366 -8.52 14.49 -18.75
CA ARG A 366 -7.76 15.61 -18.18
C ARG A 366 -7.91 15.69 -16.67
N GLN A 367 -9.10 15.41 -16.13
CA GLN A 367 -9.32 15.37 -14.69
C GLN A 367 -8.57 14.20 -14.03
N GLU A 368 -8.60 13.01 -14.65
CA GLU A 368 -7.85 11.84 -14.18
C GLU A 368 -6.34 12.11 -14.18
N GLY A 369 -5.79 12.66 -15.27
CA GLY A 369 -4.37 13.01 -15.36
C GLY A 369 -3.92 14.05 -14.33
N ARG A 370 -4.77 15.04 -14.02
CA ARG A 370 -4.50 16.01 -12.94
C ARG A 370 -4.41 15.32 -11.59
N GLN A 371 -5.35 14.44 -11.30
CA GLN A 371 -5.39 13.73 -10.01
C GLN A 371 -4.20 12.79 -9.84
N ILE A 372 -3.83 12.04 -10.89
CA ILE A 372 -2.62 11.19 -10.87
C ILE A 372 -1.38 12.03 -10.55
N ASN A 373 -1.24 13.20 -11.19
CA ASN A 373 -0.11 14.09 -10.92
C ASN A 373 -0.14 14.67 -9.49
N THR A 374 -1.32 14.95 -8.93
CA THR A 374 -1.47 15.34 -7.52
C THR A 374 -1.02 14.22 -6.58
N ASP A 375 -1.42 12.97 -6.83
CA ASP A 375 -1.06 11.83 -6.00
C ASP A 375 0.46 11.56 -6.04
N LEU A 376 1.06 11.64 -7.23
CA LEU A 376 2.51 11.47 -7.41
C LEU A 376 3.32 12.63 -6.80
N LEU A 377 2.79 13.86 -6.85
CA LEU A 377 3.39 15.01 -6.17
C LEU A 377 3.34 14.87 -4.65
N ALA A 378 2.20 14.46 -4.09
CA ALA A 378 2.08 14.19 -2.67
C ALA A 378 3.07 13.09 -2.22
N LEU A 379 3.22 12.02 -3.01
CA LEU A 379 4.21 10.97 -2.75
C LEU A 379 5.64 11.53 -2.76
N LYS A 380 5.98 12.41 -3.70
CA LYS A 380 7.27 13.12 -3.75
C LYS A 380 7.54 13.89 -2.45
N GLU A 381 6.55 14.65 -2.00
CA GLU A 381 6.67 15.47 -0.80
C GLU A 381 6.83 14.62 0.45
N VAL A 382 6.08 13.51 0.56
CA VAL A 382 6.22 12.55 1.66
C VAL A 382 7.63 11.98 1.71
N ILE A 383 8.14 11.47 0.59
CA ILE A 383 9.49 10.88 0.54
C ILE A 383 10.55 11.93 0.91
N ARG A 384 10.45 13.14 0.36
CA ARG A 384 11.37 14.25 0.69
C ARG A 384 11.30 14.61 2.17
N ALA A 385 10.10 14.79 2.71
CA ALA A 385 9.91 15.19 4.11
C ALA A 385 10.46 14.14 5.08
N ARG A 386 10.22 12.84 4.79
CA ARG A 386 10.76 11.73 5.61
C ARG A 386 12.27 11.73 5.61
N ALA A 387 12.85 11.84 4.42
CA ALA A 387 14.28 11.73 4.25
C ALA A 387 15.02 12.97 4.79
N SER A 388 14.40 14.15 4.78
CA SER A 388 14.85 15.34 5.54
C SER A 388 14.49 15.33 7.04
N ARG A 389 13.94 14.24 7.57
CA ARG A 389 13.52 14.08 8.98
C ARG A 389 12.62 15.22 9.50
N GLN A 390 11.70 15.69 8.65
CA GLN A 390 10.73 16.68 9.08
C GLN A 390 9.81 16.10 10.16
N SER A 391 9.46 16.91 11.16
CA SER A 391 8.57 16.49 12.26
C SER A 391 7.16 16.17 11.78
N ARG A 392 6.70 16.82 10.71
CA ARG A 392 5.38 16.62 10.12
C ARG A 392 5.53 16.13 8.68
N ILE A 393 5.09 14.90 8.43
CA ILE A 393 5.07 14.31 7.09
C ILE A 393 3.67 14.47 6.47
N PRO A 394 3.52 15.00 5.24
CA PRO A 394 2.23 15.37 4.67
C PRO A 394 1.47 14.18 4.04
N TYR A 395 1.30 13.08 4.78
CA TYR A 395 0.62 11.88 4.27
C TYR A 395 -0.83 12.10 3.84
N ARG A 396 -1.49 13.15 4.36
CA ARG A 396 -2.90 13.46 4.04
C ARG A 396 -3.10 14.21 2.72
N ASN A 397 -2.02 14.55 2.00
CA ASN A 397 -2.12 15.31 0.75
C ASN A 397 -2.73 14.50 -0.41
N SER A 398 -2.76 13.17 -0.32
CA SER A 398 -3.44 12.30 -1.29
C SER A 398 -3.93 10.99 -0.65
N PRO A 399 -4.97 10.35 -1.20
CA PRO A 399 -5.37 9.00 -0.80
C PRO A 399 -4.23 7.99 -0.92
N LEU A 400 -3.40 8.10 -1.97
CA LEU A 400 -2.24 7.24 -2.17
C LEU A 400 -1.26 7.31 -1.00
N THR A 401 -0.87 8.52 -0.59
CA THR A 401 0.03 8.70 0.56
C THR A 401 -0.59 8.32 1.89
N MET A 402 -1.93 8.39 2.01
CA MET A 402 -2.64 7.93 3.20
C MET A 402 -2.64 6.40 3.30
N VAL A 403 -2.87 5.68 2.19
CA VAL A 403 -2.79 4.21 2.13
C VAL A 403 -1.36 3.74 2.39
N LEU A 404 -0.37 4.39 1.77
CA LEU A 404 1.03 4.01 1.93
C LEU A 404 1.64 4.42 3.28
N LYS A 405 0.96 5.26 4.07
CA LYS A 405 1.48 5.74 5.36
C LYS A 405 1.88 4.60 6.27
N GLU A 406 1.03 3.57 6.40
CA GLU A 406 1.34 2.42 7.25
C GLU A 406 2.63 1.72 6.80
N HIS A 407 2.81 1.52 5.49
CA HIS A 407 4.02 0.88 4.96
C HIS A 407 5.28 1.73 5.16
N PHE A 408 5.15 3.06 5.10
CA PHE A 408 6.25 3.98 5.39
C PHE A 408 6.54 4.14 6.89
N GLU A 409 5.54 3.98 7.77
CA GLU A 409 5.73 4.06 9.23
C GLU A 409 6.19 2.75 9.84
N HIS A 410 5.87 1.59 9.23
CA HIS A 410 6.45 0.31 9.65
C HIS A 410 7.97 0.23 9.41
N GLU A 411 8.52 1.01 8.46
CA GLU A 411 9.97 1.15 8.17
C GLU A 411 10.82 1.73 9.33
N LEU A 412 10.30 1.78 10.56
CA LEU A 412 11.04 2.14 11.76
C LEU A 412 11.96 1.01 12.25
N ALA A 413 11.78 -0.21 11.73
CA ALA A 413 12.58 -1.35 12.14
C ALA A 413 13.78 -1.59 11.19
N PRO A 414 15.00 -1.90 11.70
CA PRO A 414 16.22 -2.06 10.88
C PRO A 414 16.16 -3.12 9.77
N GLN A 415 15.19 -4.03 9.86
CA GLN A 415 14.99 -5.11 8.89
C GLN A 415 14.15 -4.72 7.68
N ASP A 416 13.35 -3.65 7.77
CA ASP A 416 12.44 -3.25 6.71
C ASP A 416 13.22 -2.64 5.53
N THR A 417 12.75 -2.90 4.31
CA THR A 417 13.48 -2.50 3.10
C THR A 417 12.56 -1.92 2.04
N SER A 418 12.98 -0.82 1.41
CA SER A 418 12.17 -0.15 0.38
C SER A 418 12.94 0.04 -0.91
N PHE A 419 12.26 -0.24 -2.01
CA PHE A 419 12.78 -0.23 -3.36
C PHE A 419 11.92 0.68 -4.23
N MET A 420 12.55 1.55 -5.00
CA MET A 420 11.90 2.30 -6.06
C MET A 420 12.52 1.94 -7.39
N ILE A 421 11.74 1.29 -8.26
CA ILE A 421 12.13 0.93 -9.62
C ILE A 421 11.59 2.01 -10.55
N LEU A 422 12.51 2.76 -11.17
CA LEU A 422 12.23 3.74 -12.21
C LEU A 422 12.17 3.02 -13.55
N ASN A 423 10.96 2.77 -14.03
CA ASN A 423 10.72 2.25 -15.36
C ASN A 423 10.85 3.38 -16.38
N VAL A 424 11.86 3.28 -17.24
CA VAL A 424 12.19 4.25 -18.29
C VAL A 424 12.27 3.58 -19.66
N ALA A 425 12.12 4.36 -20.72
CA ALA A 425 12.15 3.85 -22.09
C ALA A 425 13.29 4.50 -22.89
N GLU A 426 13.86 3.72 -23.80
CA GLU A 426 14.95 4.14 -24.69
C GLU A 426 14.45 4.89 -25.94
N ALA A 427 13.15 4.95 -26.21
CA ALA A 427 12.64 5.61 -27.41
C ALA A 427 12.86 7.13 -27.35
N SER A 428 13.43 7.72 -28.40
CA SER A 428 13.69 9.18 -28.46
C SER A 428 12.44 10.04 -28.32
N ALA A 429 11.29 9.54 -28.76
CA ALA A 429 9.99 10.20 -28.57
C ALA A 429 9.62 10.39 -27.08
N GLN A 430 10.24 9.62 -26.18
CA GLN A 430 9.96 9.62 -24.75
C GLN A 430 11.05 10.31 -23.92
N LEU A 431 12.02 10.99 -24.58
CA LEU A 431 13.16 11.66 -23.93
C LEU A 431 12.77 12.51 -22.72
N THR A 432 11.82 13.43 -22.88
CA THR A 432 11.37 14.31 -21.79
C THR A 432 10.78 13.52 -20.62
N ALA A 433 9.99 12.49 -20.90
CA ALA A 433 9.35 11.67 -19.87
C ALA A 433 10.37 10.80 -19.12
N THR A 434 11.36 10.25 -19.83
CA THR A 434 12.50 9.53 -19.27
C THR A 434 13.33 10.44 -18.35
N VAL A 435 13.73 11.63 -18.83
CA VAL A 435 14.50 12.58 -18.01
C VAL A 435 13.73 13.01 -16.77
N ASN A 436 12.43 13.33 -16.86
CA ASN A 436 11.62 13.69 -15.70
C ASN A 436 11.55 12.55 -14.66
N THR A 437 11.41 11.31 -15.13
CA THR A 437 11.38 10.11 -14.27
C THR A 437 12.71 9.95 -13.51
N LEU A 438 13.83 10.11 -14.22
CA LEU A 438 15.17 10.00 -13.64
C LEU A 438 15.49 11.15 -12.70
N GLN A 439 15.07 12.38 -13.02
CA GLN A 439 15.19 13.52 -12.12
C GLN A 439 14.45 13.27 -10.80
N PHE A 440 13.21 12.77 -10.88
CA PHE A 440 12.45 12.42 -9.69
C PHE A 440 13.18 11.36 -8.84
N GLY A 441 13.59 10.26 -9.45
CA GLY A 441 14.29 9.20 -8.71
C GLY A 441 15.65 9.62 -8.18
N SER A 442 16.38 10.52 -8.86
CA SER A 442 17.64 11.05 -8.36
C SER A 442 17.46 11.84 -7.07
N LEU A 443 16.35 12.59 -6.95
CA LEU A 443 16.01 13.28 -5.71
C LEU A 443 15.75 12.27 -4.59
N VAL A 444 14.98 11.21 -4.86
CA VAL A 444 14.72 10.16 -3.86
C VAL A 444 16.01 9.48 -3.42
N GLY A 445 16.87 9.09 -4.37
CA GLY A 445 18.13 8.41 -4.10
C GLY A 445 19.15 9.28 -3.36
N LEU A 446 19.14 10.60 -3.58
CA LEU A 446 19.94 11.55 -2.83
C LEU A 446 19.54 11.66 -1.37
N VAL A 447 18.23 11.73 -1.09
CA VAL A 447 17.77 11.90 0.31
C VAL A 447 17.77 10.58 1.08
N ALA A 448 17.66 9.45 0.39
CA ALA A 448 17.91 8.12 0.95
C ALA A 448 19.41 7.84 1.18
N GLY A 449 20.28 8.76 0.74
CA GLY A 449 21.68 8.52 0.49
C GLY A 449 22.58 8.45 1.69
#